data_AF-A0A2V6HFJ3-F1
#
_entry.id   AF-A0A2V6HFJ3-F1
#
_cell.length_a   1.000
_cell.length_b   1.000
_cell.length_c   1.000
_cell.angle_alpha   90.00
_cell.angle_beta   90.00
_cell.angle_gamma   90.00
#
_symmetry.space_group_name_H-M   'P 1'
#
loop_
_entity.id
_entity.type
_entity.pdbx_description
1 polymer ?
#
loop_
_entity_poly.entity_id
_entity_poly.type
_entity_poly.pdbx_seq_one_letter_code
_entity_poly.pdbx_strand_id
1 'polypeptide(L)' 'HGRPYLKAENPRYPNLIPARELKIQGVMVSLIRKQERRKRH' A
#
# COMPACT_ATOMS: atom_id res chain seq x y z
N HIS A 1 -18.45 -15.21 6.02
CA HIS A 1 -17.88 -13.86 5.78
C HIS A 1 -16.80 -13.58 6.82
N GLY A 2 -15.69 -12.89 6.49
CA GLY A 2 -14.77 -12.37 7.52
C GLY A 2 -13.32 -12.89 7.56
N ARG A 3 -12.70 -13.27 6.43
CA ARG A 3 -11.25 -13.54 6.41
C ARG A 3 -10.47 -12.26 6.07
N PRO A 4 -9.41 -11.90 6.82
CA PRO A 4 -8.60 -10.74 6.51
C PRO A 4 -7.81 -10.95 5.20
N TYR A 5 -7.67 -9.87 4.44
CA TYR A 5 -6.93 -9.82 3.19
C TYR A 5 -6.31 -8.43 3.02
N LEU A 6 -5.28 -8.33 2.16
CA LEU A 6 -4.74 -7.03 1.77
C LEU A 6 -5.49 -6.54 0.53
N LYS A 7 -6.14 -5.40 0.66
CA LYS A 7 -6.86 -4.72 -0.42
C LYS A 7 -5.92 -3.74 -1.13
N ALA A 8 -5.91 -3.76 -2.46
CA ALA A 8 -5.29 -2.71 -3.25
C ALA A 8 -6.29 -1.57 -3.50
N GLU A 9 -5.85 -0.32 -3.36
CA GLU A 9 -6.67 0.85 -3.70
C GLU A 9 -6.74 1.08 -5.22
N ASN A 10 -5.73 0.63 -5.97
CA ASN A 10 -5.78 0.66 -7.42
C ASN A 10 -6.61 -0.54 -7.93
N PRO A 11 -7.73 -0.31 -8.63
CA PRO A 11 -8.64 -1.38 -9.07
C PRO A 11 -8.01 -2.33 -10.10
N ARG A 12 -6.87 -1.97 -10.70
CA ARG A 12 -6.12 -2.86 -11.61
C ARG A 12 -5.39 -3.99 -10.89
N TYR A 13 -5.33 -3.97 -9.56
CA TYR A 13 -4.58 -4.95 -8.77
C TYR A 13 -5.52 -5.84 -7.94
N PRO A 14 -5.24 -7.15 -7.84
CA PRO A 14 -6.10 -8.08 -7.12
C PRO A 14 -5.97 -7.95 -5.60
N ASN A 15 -7.00 -8.40 -4.88
CA ASN A 15 -6.93 -8.60 -3.43
C ASN A 15 -6.04 -9.81 -3.13
N LEU A 16 -5.09 -9.67 -2.20
CA LEU A 16 -4.24 -10.78 -1.79
C LEU A 16 -4.94 -11.60 -0.70
N ILE A 17 -5.34 -12.82 -1.04
CA ILE A 17 -6.03 -13.79 -0.16
C ILE A 17 -5.23 -15.11 -0.16
N PRO A 18 -4.91 -15.73 1.00
CA PRO A 18 -5.09 -15.28 2.39
C PRO A 18 -3.79 -14.70 2.98
N ALA A 19 -3.90 -13.64 3.78
CA ALA A 19 -2.78 -12.97 4.44
C ALA A 19 -2.06 -13.81 5.53
N ARG A 20 -2.29 -15.13 5.62
CA ARG A 20 -1.80 -15.98 6.71
C ARG A 20 -0.29 -16.16 6.71
N GLU A 21 0.34 -16.07 5.55
CA GLU A 21 1.81 -16.05 5.42
C GLU A 21 2.38 -14.63 5.56
N LEU A 22 1.52 -13.61 5.58
CA LEU A 22 1.93 -12.21 5.64
C LEU A 22 1.92 -11.74 7.09
N LYS A 23 3.10 -11.41 7.61
CA LYS A 23 3.25 -10.75 8.91
C LYS A 23 3.01 -9.25 8.76
N ILE A 24 2.11 -8.69 9.56
CA ILE A 24 1.97 -7.23 9.68
C ILE A 24 3.27 -6.67 10.29
N GLN A 25 3.90 -5.74 9.59
CA GLN A 25 5.19 -5.16 9.99
C GLN A 25 5.03 -3.82 10.72
N GLY A 26 3.92 -3.14 10.50
CA GLY A 26 3.62 -1.84 11.09
C GLY A 26 2.36 -1.24 10.47
N VAL A 27 2.02 -0.04 10.92
CA VAL A 27 0.89 0.75 10.42
C VAL A 27 1.43 1.98 9.72
N MET A 28 0.98 2.25 8.50
CA MET A 28 1.28 3.50 7.82
C MET A 28 0.51 4.63 8.52
N VAL A 29 1.22 5.68 8.94
CA VAL A 29 0.62 6.84 9.64
C VAL A 29 0.58 8.08 8.74
N SER A 30 1.61 8.31 7.93
CA SER A 30 1.68 9.42 6.98
C SER A 30 2.59 9.10 5.79
N LEU A 31 2.39 9.79 4.67
CA LEU A 31 3.21 9.70 3.46
C LEU A 31 3.73 11.09 3.09
N ILE A 32 5.06 11.26 3.10
CA ILE A 32 5.73 12.48 2.65
C ILE A 32 6.37 12.20 1.28
N ARG A 33 6.11 13.07 0.30
CA ARG A 33 6.73 12.98 -1.03
C ARG A 33 7.89 13.96 -1.13
N LYS A 34 9.03 13.49 -1.65
CA LYS A 34 10.16 14.37 -1.97
C LYS A 34 9.77 15.23 -3.18
N GLN A 35 9.80 16.55 -3.01
CA GLN A 35 9.63 17.48 -4.11
C GLN A 35 10.98 17.71 -4.79
N GLU A 36 11.17 17.12 -5.97
CA GLU A 36 12.34 17.43 -6.79
C GLU A 36 12.25 18.89 -7.26
N ARG A 37 13.36 19.64 -7.12
CA ARG A 37 13.45 21.00 -7.64
C ARG A 37 13.35 20.93 -9.17
N ARG A 38 12.32 21.55 -9.76
CA ARG A 38 12.25 21.72 -11.22
C ARG A 38 13.51 22.47 -11.66
N LYS A 39 14.39 21.82 -12.42
CA LYS A 39 15.44 22.54 -13.17
C LYS A 39 14.71 23.40 -14.19
N ARG A 40 14.79 24.72 -14.04
CA ARG A 40 14.35 25.66 -15.07
C ARG A 40 15.36 25.54 -16.22
N HIS A 41 14.89 25.10 -17.38
CA HIS A 41 15.58 25.29 -18.65
C HIS A 41 15.19 26.65 -19.21
#